data_AF-X0VZL9-F1
#
_entry.id   AF-X0VZL9-F1
#
_cell.length_a   1.000
_cell.length_b   1.000
_cell.length_c   1.000
_cell.angle_alpha   90.00
_cell.angle_beta   90.00
_cell.angle_gamma   90.00
#
_symmetry.space_group_name_H-M   'P 1'
#
loop_
_entity.id
_entity.type
_entity.pdbx_description
1 polymer ?
#
loop_
_entity_poly.entity_id
_entity_poly.type
_entity_poly.pdbx_seq_one_letter_code
_entity_poly.pdbx_strand_id
1 'polypeptide(L)'
;IDSEKRVRVAATVEWEDCGRPVQKVYFETDKRFAENISCNPHAFLVGGILPAMFLGEKRIFIDAEICPHLREGLETVMSWFEKWYKGKYKPVCIEAGVSSKAPYLNKASRAGLFLSGGIDSLAALRDNRLRYPLEHPGSVKDGLIVHGFEICAHVGRDRKLNIFERAVKLMSKLADETGITLIPVYTNIRHLNDDGTFWIDAFFGACLASVAHVFTPRLSQVYIASGLNIAIMHYPHGSNPLLDVNYSSQDMRIEHQG
;
A
#
# COMPACT_ATOMS: atom_id res chain seq x y z
N ILE A 1 -6.82 -11.59 22.85
CA ILE A 1 -7.16 -10.51 21.87
C ILE A 1 -7.94 -11.20 20.77
N ASP A 2 -9.14 -10.70 20.49
CA ASP A 2 -10.23 -11.44 19.85
C ASP A 2 -9.95 -11.68 18.35
N SER A 3 -9.11 -12.68 18.05
CA SER A 3 -8.80 -13.13 16.69
C SER A 3 -10.05 -13.63 15.95
N GLU A 4 -11.19 -13.79 16.63
CA GLU A 4 -12.46 -14.21 16.04
C GLU A 4 -13.14 -13.11 15.20
N LYS A 5 -12.72 -11.83 15.36
CA LYS A 5 -13.35 -10.68 14.68
C LYS A 5 -12.61 -10.17 13.44
N ARG A 6 -11.43 -10.71 13.13
CA ARG A 6 -10.62 -10.26 11.99
C ARG A 6 -10.32 -11.41 11.04
N VAL A 7 -10.08 -11.07 9.79
CA VAL A 7 -9.52 -11.97 8.79
C VAL A 7 -8.11 -11.56 8.45
N ARG A 8 -7.25 -12.51 8.08
CA ARG A 8 -5.84 -12.27 7.82
C ARG A 8 -5.40 -12.95 6.54
N VAL A 9 -4.60 -12.25 5.74
CA VAL A 9 -3.73 -12.83 4.71
C VAL A 9 -2.28 -12.56 5.11
N ALA A 10 -1.36 -13.48 4.78
CA ALA A 10 0.02 -13.38 5.21
C ALA A 10 0.97 -14.14 4.28
N ALA A 11 2.22 -13.69 4.23
CA ALA A 11 3.33 -14.35 3.57
C ALA A 11 4.55 -14.38 4.48
N THR A 12 5.48 -15.29 4.19
CA THR A 12 6.78 -15.36 4.84
C THR A 12 7.81 -14.68 3.94
N VAL A 13 8.65 -13.83 4.53
CA VAL A 13 9.79 -13.19 3.86
C VAL A 13 11.06 -13.79 4.44
N GLU A 14 11.85 -14.41 3.56
CA GLU A 14 13.15 -14.97 3.85
C GLU A 14 14.21 -14.09 3.16
N TRP A 15 15.30 -13.81 3.86
CA TRP A 15 16.38 -12.94 3.38
C TRP A 15 17.59 -13.78 3.01
N GLU A 16 18.17 -13.57 1.83
CA GLU A 16 19.22 -14.44 1.29
C GLU A 16 20.61 -13.83 1.46
N ASP A 17 20.74 -12.52 1.19
CA ASP A 17 22.02 -11.84 1.16
C ASP A 17 22.28 -10.94 2.38
N CYS A 18 21.25 -10.46 3.09
CA CYS A 18 21.42 -9.47 4.18
C CYS A 18 21.44 -10.03 5.61
N GLY A 19 21.30 -11.35 5.79
CA GLY A 19 21.42 -12.03 7.09
C GLY A 19 20.34 -11.68 8.12
N ARG A 20 19.23 -11.07 7.70
CA ARG A 20 18.09 -10.73 8.57
C ARG A 20 17.25 -11.97 8.88
N PRO A 21 16.58 -12.01 10.04
CA PRO A 21 15.74 -13.15 10.40
C PRO A 21 14.53 -13.24 9.47
N VAL A 22 14.01 -14.45 9.32
CA VAL A 22 12.73 -14.69 8.63
C VAL A 22 11.62 -13.87 9.29
N GLN A 23 10.82 -13.18 8.48
CA GLN A 23 9.73 -12.33 8.94
C GLN A 23 8.40 -12.79 8.38
N LYS A 24 7.34 -12.78 9.19
CA LYS A 24 5.98 -13.00 8.72
C LYS A 24 5.31 -11.65 8.49
N VAL A 25 4.95 -11.36 7.24
CA VAL A 25 4.20 -10.17 6.86
C VAL A 25 2.72 -10.52 6.80
N TYR A 26 1.86 -9.66 7.33
CA TYR A 26 0.42 -9.85 7.29
C TYR A 26 -0.36 -8.58 6.93
N PHE A 27 -1.57 -8.80 6.45
CA PHE A 27 -2.62 -7.79 6.34
C PHE A 27 -3.91 -8.35 6.94
N GLU A 28 -4.57 -7.57 7.78
CA GLU A 28 -5.85 -7.92 8.39
C GLU A 28 -6.89 -6.83 8.17
N THR A 29 -8.15 -7.23 8.23
CA THR A 29 -9.29 -6.32 8.32
C THR A 29 -10.41 -6.98 9.12
N ASP A 30 -11.48 -6.24 9.39
CA ASP A 30 -12.65 -6.76 10.09
C ASP A 30 -13.31 -7.89 9.31
N LYS A 31 -13.87 -8.88 10.00
CA LYS A 31 -14.51 -10.06 9.40
C LYS A 31 -15.64 -9.73 8.40
N ARG A 32 -16.30 -8.58 8.54
CA ARG A 32 -17.31 -8.10 7.57
C ARG A 32 -16.74 -7.83 6.17
N PHE A 33 -15.42 -7.67 6.06
CA PHE A 33 -14.70 -7.46 4.80
C PHE A 33 -13.93 -8.73 4.36
N ALA A 34 -14.28 -9.90 4.89
CA ALA A 34 -13.60 -11.17 4.57
C ALA A 34 -13.48 -11.45 3.07
N GLU A 35 -14.57 -11.23 2.33
CA GLU A 35 -14.64 -11.46 0.88
C GLU A 35 -13.98 -10.34 0.05
N ASN A 36 -13.47 -9.31 0.71
CA ASN A 36 -12.91 -8.12 0.08
C ASN A 36 -11.38 -8.11 0.07
N ILE A 37 -10.75 -9.08 0.74
CA ILE A 37 -9.31 -9.26 0.73
C ILE A 37 -8.91 -10.56 0.04
N SER A 38 -7.71 -10.58 -0.52
CA SER A 38 -7.10 -11.79 -1.10
C SER A 38 -5.63 -11.87 -0.71
N CYS A 39 -5.08 -13.08 -0.70
CA CYS A 39 -3.64 -13.29 -0.54
C CYS A 39 -2.94 -12.98 -1.88
N ASN A 40 -3.00 -11.72 -2.31
CA ASN A 40 -2.50 -11.29 -3.60
C ASN A 40 -0.96 -11.23 -3.59
N PRO A 41 -0.24 -11.95 -4.47
CA PRO A 41 1.22 -11.91 -4.53
C PRO A 41 1.77 -10.49 -4.75
N HIS A 42 1.03 -9.64 -5.48
CA HIS A 42 1.41 -8.25 -5.73
C HIS A 42 1.56 -7.45 -4.44
N ALA A 43 0.72 -7.71 -3.43
CA ALA A 43 0.78 -6.98 -2.15
C ALA A 43 2.11 -7.21 -1.43
N PHE A 44 2.62 -8.44 -1.46
CA PHE A 44 3.88 -8.79 -0.81
C PHE A 44 5.08 -8.38 -1.65
N LEU A 45 4.99 -8.49 -2.98
CA LEU A 45 6.06 -8.07 -3.89
C LEU A 45 6.29 -6.54 -3.82
N VAL A 46 5.22 -5.74 -3.92
CA VAL A 46 5.31 -4.26 -3.83
C VAL A 46 5.89 -3.83 -2.49
N GLY A 47 5.51 -4.48 -1.39
CA GLY A 47 6.00 -4.16 -0.06
C GLY A 47 7.42 -4.67 0.22
N GLY A 48 7.86 -5.69 -0.51
CA GLY A 48 9.18 -6.31 -0.33
C GLY A 48 10.28 -5.73 -1.22
N ILE A 49 9.93 -5.15 -2.37
CA ILE A 49 10.91 -4.78 -3.41
C ILE A 49 11.94 -3.73 -2.95
N LEU A 50 11.49 -2.67 -2.27
CA LEU A 50 12.38 -1.61 -1.81
C LEU A 50 13.23 -2.05 -0.61
N PRO A 51 12.67 -2.74 0.40
CA PRO A 51 13.50 -3.38 1.43
C PRO A 51 14.58 -4.29 0.83
N ALA A 52 14.24 -5.17 -0.13
CA ALA A 52 15.21 -6.04 -0.80
C ALA A 52 16.33 -5.23 -1.48
N MET A 53 15.97 -4.20 -2.25
CA MET A 53 16.92 -3.33 -2.94
C MET A 53 17.86 -2.58 -1.98
N PHE A 54 17.33 -2.00 -0.91
CA PHE A 54 18.11 -1.18 0.02
C PHE A 54 18.98 -2.01 0.96
N LEU A 55 18.59 -3.28 1.20
CA LEU A 55 19.37 -4.24 1.99
C LEU A 55 20.37 -5.04 1.16
N GLY A 56 20.38 -4.84 -0.16
CA GLY A 56 21.39 -5.41 -1.06
C GLY A 56 21.10 -6.85 -1.50
N GLU A 57 19.85 -7.30 -1.43
CA GLU A 57 19.43 -8.58 -2.01
C GLU A 57 19.61 -8.56 -3.53
N LYS A 58 20.08 -9.67 -4.10
CA LYS A 58 20.27 -9.78 -5.56
C LYS A 58 18.98 -10.08 -6.31
N ARG A 59 18.07 -10.80 -5.66
CA ARG A 59 16.79 -11.23 -6.22
C ARG A 59 15.65 -11.14 -5.21
N ILE A 60 14.43 -11.12 -5.73
CA ILE A 60 13.21 -11.37 -4.96
C ILE A 60 12.42 -12.44 -5.70
N PHE A 61 12.21 -13.56 -5.01
CA PHE A 61 11.48 -14.70 -5.56
C PHE A 61 10.08 -14.79 -4.96
N ILE A 62 9.10 -15.10 -5.81
CA ILE A 62 7.75 -15.43 -5.38
C ILE A 62 7.22 -16.61 -6.18
N ASP A 63 6.78 -17.66 -5.48
CA ASP A 63 6.13 -18.84 -6.08
C ASP A 63 4.66 -18.52 -6.43
N ALA A 64 4.50 -17.54 -7.32
CA ALA A 64 3.21 -17.11 -7.85
C ALA A 64 3.42 -16.38 -9.18
N GLU A 65 2.34 -16.27 -9.95
CA GLU A 65 2.30 -15.44 -11.14
C GLU A 65 2.01 -13.98 -10.77
N ILE A 66 2.71 -13.04 -11.42
CA ILE A 66 2.49 -11.60 -11.25
C ILE A 66 2.08 -10.94 -12.56
N CYS A 67 1.33 -9.85 -12.46
CA CYS A 67 0.93 -9.06 -13.60
C CYS A 67 2.16 -8.45 -14.31
N PRO A 68 2.28 -8.57 -15.65
CA PRO A 68 3.40 -7.98 -16.38
C PRO A 68 3.46 -6.45 -16.24
N HIS A 69 2.30 -5.77 -16.20
CA HIS A 69 2.25 -4.32 -15.96
C HIS A 69 2.86 -3.92 -14.62
N LEU A 70 2.60 -4.71 -13.57
CA LEU A 70 3.22 -4.47 -12.27
C LEU A 70 4.73 -4.70 -12.32
N ARG A 71 5.19 -5.75 -12.99
CA ARG A 71 6.62 -6.06 -13.14
C ARG A 71 7.37 -4.89 -13.78
N GLU A 72 6.89 -4.39 -14.92
CA GLU A 72 7.48 -3.25 -15.63
C GLU A 72 7.49 -1.98 -14.75
N GLY A 73 6.42 -1.76 -14.00
CA GLY A 73 6.32 -0.65 -13.03
C GLY A 73 7.35 -0.77 -11.91
N LEU A 74 7.53 -1.95 -11.32
CA LEU A 74 8.53 -2.19 -10.28
C LEU A 74 9.97 -2.02 -10.79
N GLU A 75 10.27 -2.46 -12.02
CA GLU A 75 11.56 -2.24 -12.68
C GLU A 75 11.82 -0.72 -12.88
N THR A 76 10.78 0.04 -13.24
CA THR A 76 10.84 1.50 -13.33
C THR A 76 11.09 2.16 -11.98
N VAL A 77 10.40 1.72 -10.92
CA VAL A 77 10.60 2.20 -9.54
C VAL A 77 12.03 1.99 -9.09
N MET A 78 12.58 0.78 -9.25
CA MET A 78 13.97 0.49 -8.88
C MET A 78 14.96 1.34 -9.67
N SER A 79 14.70 1.57 -10.96
CA SER A 79 15.55 2.43 -11.80
C SER A 79 15.59 3.89 -11.31
N TRP A 80 14.46 4.44 -10.87
CA TRP A 80 14.43 5.77 -10.23
C TRP A 80 15.26 5.82 -8.95
N PHE A 81 15.13 4.80 -8.09
CA PHE A 81 15.93 4.72 -6.87
C PHE A 81 17.43 4.56 -7.14
N GLU A 82 17.83 3.73 -8.11
CA GLU A 82 19.23 3.63 -8.53
C GLU A 82 19.75 5.02 -8.96
N LYS A 83 18.97 5.75 -9.77
CA LYS A 83 19.34 7.09 -10.24
C LYS A 83 19.47 8.10 -9.10
N TRP A 84 18.46 8.21 -8.23
CA TRP A 84 18.44 9.18 -7.13
C TRP A 84 19.54 8.92 -6.11
N TYR A 85 19.86 7.65 -5.84
CA TYR A 85 20.94 7.26 -4.95
C TYR A 85 22.28 7.06 -5.66
N LYS A 86 22.43 7.59 -6.89
CA LYS A 86 23.69 7.61 -7.65
C LYS A 86 24.36 6.24 -7.78
N GLY A 87 23.56 5.19 -7.96
CA GLY A 87 24.03 3.82 -8.11
C GLY A 87 24.41 3.11 -6.80
N LYS A 88 24.18 3.72 -5.63
CA LYS A 88 24.44 3.10 -4.32
C LYS A 88 23.62 1.82 -4.13
N TYR A 89 22.36 1.83 -4.56
CA TYR A 89 21.47 0.67 -4.52
C TYR A 89 21.21 0.20 -5.94
N LYS A 90 21.19 -1.12 -6.14
CA LYS A 90 21.05 -1.76 -7.46
C LYS A 90 19.67 -2.42 -7.59
N PRO A 91 19.04 -2.37 -8.77
CA PRO A 91 17.80 -3.10 -9.02
C PRO A 91 17.93 -4.58 -8.68
N VAL A 92 16.88 -5.12 -8.08
CA VAL A 92 16.77 -6.52 -7.67
C VAL A 92 16.15 -7.32 -8.82
N CYS A 93 16.65 -8.53 -9.09
CA CYS A 93 16.03 -9.41 -10.08
C CYS A 93 14.68 -9.94 -9.56
N ILE A 94 13.59 -9.66 -10.28
CA ILE A 94 12.26 -10.20 -9.94
C ILE A 94 12.11 -11.59 -10.58
N GLU A 95 12.08 -12.62 -9.72
CA GLU A 95 11.89 -14.02 -10.11
C GLU A 95 10.46 -14.46 -9.76
N ALA A 96 9.57 -14.36 -10.74
CA ALA A 96 8.17 -14.71 -10.60
C ALA A 96 7.62 -15.24 -11.93
N GLY A 97 6.58 -16.07 -11.88
CA GLY A 97 5.80 -16.39 -13.07
C GLY A 97 5.10 -15.14 -13.63
N VAL A 98 4.75 -15.14 -14.92
CA VAL A 98 3.99 -14.04 -15.51
C VAL A 98 2.54 -14.47 -15.68
N SER A 99 1.63 -13.70 -15.07
CA SER A 99 0.19 -13.98 -15.17
C SER A 99 -0.32 -13.68 -16.57
N SER A 100 -1.08 -14.62 -17.12
CA SER A 100 -1.85 -14.43 -18.36
C SER A 100 -3.22 -13.81 -18.14
N LYS A 101 -3.61 -13.58 -16.87
CA LYS A 101 -4.95 -13.16 -16.47
C LYS A 101 -4.92 -11.93 -15.56
N ALA A 102 -6.02 -11.19 -15.60
CA ALA A 102 -6.34 -10.12 -14.69
C ALA A 102 -7.69 -10.47 -14.03
N PRO A 103 -7.70 -11.27 -12.93
CA PRO A 103 -8.91 -11.90 -12.40
C PRO A 103 -10.03 -10.95 -11.99
N TYR A 104 -9.70 -9.68 -11.72
CA TYR A 104 -10.64 -8.71 -11.17
C TYR A 104 -10.97 -7.55 -12.12
N LEU A 105 -10.36 -7.50 -13.31
CA LEU A 105 -10.51 -6.42 -14.30
C LEU A 105 -11.98 -6.15 -14.68
N ASN A 106 -12.79 -7.21 -14.75
CA ASN A 106 -14.19 -7.12 -15.14
C ASN A 106 -15.15 -6.88 -13.96
N LYS A 107 -14.65 -6.73 -12.72
CA LYS A 107 -15.50 -6.36 -11.60
C LYS A 107 -15.93 -4.91 -11.69
N ALA A 108 -17.06 -4.59 -11.06
CA ALA A 108 -17.56 -3.22 -10.99
C ALA A 108 -16.48 -2.31 -10.38
N SER A 109 -16.08 -1.29 -11.15
CA SER A 109 -15.02 -0.38 -10.73
C SER A 109 -15.41 0.37 -9.46
N ARG A 110 -14.48 0.44 -8.52
CA ARG A 110 -14.71 1.02 -7.20
C ARG A 110 -13.43 1.64 -6.67
N ALA A 111 -13.48 2.95 -6.45
CA ALA A 111 -12.34 3.74 -5.99
C ALA A 111 -12.26 3.79 -4.45
N GLY A 112 -11.07 3.57 -3.93
CA GLY A 112 -10.69 3.78 -2.54
C GLY A 112 -9.75 4.97 -2.35
N LEU A 113 -9.61 5.42 -1.11
CA LEU A 113 -8.65 6.45 -0.71
C LEU A 113 -8.04 6.06 0.64
N PHE A 114 -6.73 6.25 0.80
CA PHE A 114 -6.12 6.18 2.13
C PHE A 114 -6.54 7.37 2.98
N LEU A 115 -7.30 7.11 4.04
CA LEU A 115 -7.99 8.12 4.83
C LEU A 115 -7.48 8.09 6.28
N SER A 116 -6.32 8.72 6.51
CA SER A 116 -5.69 8.78 7.83
C SER A 116 -6.40 9.74 8.79
N GLY A 117 -7.19 10.68 8.26
CA GLY A 117 -7.77 11.80 9.01
C GLY A 117 -6.87 13.03 9.07
N GLY A 118 -5.67 12.95 8.48
CA GLY A 118 -4.81 14.12 8.26
C GLY A 118 -5.34 15.04 7.16
N ILE A 119 -4.87 16.29 7.16
CA ILE A 119 -5.34 17.34 6.24
C ILE A 119 -5.22 16.93 4.77
N ASP A 120 -4.15 16.24 4.39
CA ASP A 120 -3.91 15.82 3.01
C ASP A 120 -4.95 14.80 2.54
N SER A 121 -5.24 13.80 3.37
CA SER A 121 -6.27 12.79 3.06
C SER A 121 -7.68 13.39 2.98
N LEU A 122 -7.98 14.38 3.83
CA LEU A 122 -9.27 15.08 3.81
C LEU A 122 -9.39 16.01 2.60
N ALA A 123 -8.31 16.71 2.24
CA ALA A 123 -8.23 17.53 1.05
C ALA A 123 -8.39 16.68 -0.21
N ALA A 124 -7.72 15.52 -0.29
CA ALA A 124 -7.88 14.57 -1.39
C ALA A 124 -9.32 14.05 -1.52
N LEU A 125 -9.98 13.70 -0.40
CA LEU A 125 -11.39 13.30 -0.41
C LEU A 125 -12.29 14.42 -0.92
N ARG A 126 -12.07 15.65 -0.42
CA ARG A 126 -12.83 16.83 -0.83
C ARG A 126 -12.65 17.13 -2.32
N ASP A 127 -11.42 17.10 -2.79
CA ASP A 127 -11.09 17.32 -4.21
C ASP A 127 -11.73 16.27 -5.10
N ASN A 128 -11.72 15.00 -4.69
CA ASN A 128 -12.41 13.93 -5.39
C ASN A 128 -13.93 14.21 -5.46
N ARG A 129 -14.55 14.60 -4.34
CA ARG A 129 -15.99 14.93 -4.27
C ARG A 129 -16.40 16.11 -5.14
N LEU A 130 -15.50 17.08 -5.36
CA LEU A 130 -15.78 18.22 -6.23
C LEU A 130 -15.59 17.92 -7.71
N ARG A 131 -14.70 16.98 -8.06
CA ARG A 131 -14.34 16.68 -9.46
C ARG A 131 -15.11 15.50 -10.04
N TYR A 132 -15.50 14.54 -9.21
CA TYR A 132 -16.16 13.32 -9.64
C TYR A 132 -17.60 13.25 -9.12
N PRO A 133 -18.61 13.20 -10.01
CA PRO A 133 -19.98 12.82 -9.64
C PRO A 133 -19.99 11.49 -8.87
N LEU A 134 -20.96 11.29 -7.98
CA LEU A 134 -20.99 10.10 -7.12
C LEU A 134 -21.11 8.81 -7.96
N GLU A 135 -21.72 8.84 -9.13
CA GLU A 135 -21.91 7.68 -10.00
C GLU A 135 -20.64 7.33 -10.77
N HIS A 136 -19.66 8.24 -10.83
CA HIS A 136 -18.43 8.03 -11.57
C HIS A 136 -17.56 6.92 -10.93
N PRO A 137 -16.96 6.01 -11.72
CA PRO A 137 -16.09 4.93 -11.22
C PRO A 137 -14.94 5.39 -10.33
N GLY A 138 -14.38 6.56 -10.60
CA GLY A 138 -13.31 7.22 -9.82
C GLY A 138 -13.80 7.99 -8.59
N SER A 139 -15.11 8.06 -8.33
CA SER A 139 -15.63 8.69 -7.11
C SER A 139 -15.35 7.80 -5.91
N VAL A 140 -14.68 8.32 -4.89
CA VAL A 140 -14.26 7.53 -3.71
C VAL A 140 -15.49 6.96 -3.00
N LYS A 141 -15.49 5.63 -2.84
CA LYS A 141 -16.53 4.84 -2.15
C LYS A 141 -16.02 4.18 -0.87
N ASP A 142 -14.72 3.99 -0.74
CA ASP A 142 -14.11 3.37 0.44
C ASP A 142 -12.95 4.21 0.96
N GLY A 143 -12.90 4.36 2.29
CA GLY A 143 -11.75 4.91 2.99
C GLY A 143 -10.96 3.80 3.66
N LEU A 144 -9.67 3.67 3.36
CA LEU A 144 -8.76 2.74 4.02
C LEU A 144 -8.03 3.47 5.15
N ILE A 145 -8.23 3.03 6.40
CA ILE A 145 -7.47 3.55 7.56
C ILE A 145 -6.54 2.47 8.09
N VAL A 146 -5.24 2.76 8.13
CA VAL A 146 -4.20 1.74 8.32
C VAL A 146 -3.56 1.85 9.70
N HIS A 147 -3.56 0.74 10.45
CA HIS A 147 -2.78 0.50 11.64
C HIS A 147 -1.47 -0.20 11.26
N GLY A 148 -0.33 0.28 11.78
CA GLY A 148 1.00 -0.27 11.50
C GLY A 148 1.92 0.68 10.72
N PHE A 149 1.42 1.84 10.30
CA PHE A 149 2.20 2.91 9.67
C PHE A 149 2.50 4.02 10.68
N GLU A 150 1.86 5.18 10.59
CA GLU A 150 2.06 6.30 11.52
C GLU A 150 1.47 5.99 12.91
N ILE A 151 0.28 5.37 12.92
CA ILE A 151 -0.34 4.84 14.13
C ILE A 151 0.30 3.49 14.46
N CYS A 152 1.01 3.45 15.59
CA CYS A 152 1.74 2.28 16.09
C CYS A 152 3.01 1.92 15.29
N ALA A 153 3.65 2.91 14.65
CA ALA A 153 4.91 2.83 13.90
C ALA A 153 6.11 2.09 14.53
N HIS A 154 6.14 1.94 15.85
CA HIS A 154 7.34 1.52 16.57
C HIS A 154 7.15 0.17 17.23
N VAL A 155 8.11 -0.73 17.01
CA VAL A 155 8.20 -2.06 17.63
C VAL A 155 8.02 -1.95 19.15
N GLY A 156 7.13 -2.76 19.72
CA GLY A 156 6.79 -2.73 21.15
C GLY A 156 5.69 -1.73 21.55
N ARG A 157 5.16 -0.93 20.61
CA ARG A 157 3.96 -0.09 20.80
C ARG A 157 2.67 -0.70 20.26
N ASP A 158 2.63 -2.01 20.02
CA ASP A 158 1.40 -2.78 19.70
C ASP A 158 0.26 -2.58 20.73
N ARG A 159 0.57 -1.97 21.89
CA ARG A 159 -0.36 -1.60 22.97
C ARG A 159 -1.22 -0.36 22.71
N LYS A 160 -1.15 0.29 21.55
CA LYS A 160 -1.97 1.48 21.22
C LYS A 160 -3.16 1.21 20.29
N LEU A 161 -3.67 -0.04 20.25
CA LEU A 161 -4.94 -0.37 19.60
C LEU A 161 -6.08 0.60 19.97
N ASN A 162 -6.15 1.01 21.24
CA ASN A 162 -7.13 1.99 21.72
C ASN A 162 -7.06 3.35 20.99
N ILE A 163 -5.86 3.78 20.54
CA ILE A 163 -5.70 5.02 19.77
C ILE A 163 -6.26 4.82 18.36
N PHE A 164 -5.95 3.69 17.74
CA PHE A 164 -6.47 3.37 16.43
C PHE A 164 -7.99 3.19 16.43
N GLU A 165 -8.54 2.51 17.43
CA GLU A 165 -10.01 2.37 17.60
C GLU A 165 -10.69 3.73 17.78
N ARG A 166 -10.06 4.66 18.50
CA ARG A 166 -10.54 6.05 18.59
C ARG A 166 -10.49 6.75 17.24
N ALA A 167 -9.40 6.60 16.48
CA ALA A 167 -9.28 7.15 15.14
C ALA A 167 -10.37 6.58 14.21
N VAL A 168 -10.56 5.27 14.20
CA VAL A 168 -11.63 4.59 13.45
C VAL A 168 -13.00 5.14 13.85
N LYS A 169 -13.28 5.30 15.15
CA LYS A 169 -14.57 5.84 15.63
C LYS A 169 -14.81 7.28 15.17
N LEU A 170 -13.78 8.12 15.19
CA LEU A 170 -13.87 9.51 14.69
C LEU A 170 -14.09 9.53 13.18
N MET A 171 -13.30 8.75 12.45
CA MET A 171 -13.38 8.66 11.00
C MET A 171 -14.67 8.00 10.51
N SER A 172 -15.31 7.15 11.33
CA SER A 172 -16.60 6.54 11.00
C SER A 172 -17.70 7.60 10.88
N LYS A 173 -17.67 8.66 11.71
CA LYS A 173 -18.61 9.77 11.59
C LYS A 173 -18.48 10.50 10.26
N LEU A 174 -17.23 10.81 9.86
CA LEU A 174 -16.96 11.40 8.56
C LEU A 174 -17.40 10.46 7.43
N ALA A 175 -17.15 9.16 7.59
CA ALA A 175 -17.53 8.17 6.60
C ALA A 175 -19.06 8.14 6.38
N ASP A 176 -19.82 8.18 7.47
CA ASP A 176 -21.29 8.25 7.45
C ASP A 176 -21.78 9.55 6.78
N GLU A 177 -21.21 10.70 7.16
CA GLU A 177 -21.57 12.02 6.58
C GLU A 177 -21.24 12.13 5.09
N THR A 178 -20.18 11.46 4.64
CA THR A 178 -19.71 11.52 3.24
C THR A 178 -20.18 10.34 2.39
N GLY A 179 -20.92 9.39 2.99
CA GLY A 179 -21.43 8.20 2.31
C GLY A 179 -20.34 7.23 1.81
N ILE A 180 -19.17 7.20 2.46
CA ILE A 180 -18.10 6.24 2.15
C ILE A 180 -18.11 5.09 3.17
N THR A 181 -17.63 3.92 2.75
CA THR A 181 -17.38 2.81 3.67
C THR A 181 -15.97 2.92 4.25
N LEU A 182 -15.85 3.04 5.57
CA LEU A 182 -14.54 3.00 6.24
C LEU A 182 -14.10 1.56 6.51
N ILE A 183 -12.89 1.23 6.09
CA ILE A 183 -12.28 -0.09 6.20
C ILE A 183 -11.01 0.02 7.06
N PRO A 184 -11.03 -0.50 8.30
CA PRO A 184 -9.83 -0.65 9.10
C PRO A 184 -8.92 -1.72 8.52
N VAL A 185 -7.63 -1.40 8.40
CA VAL A 185 -6.58 -2.31 7.93
C VAL A 185 -5.49 -2.40 8.99
N TYR A 186 -5.00 -3.60 9.28
CA TYR A 186 -3.89 -3.82 10.19
C TYR A 186 -2.77 -4.54 9.45
N THR A 187 -1.55 -4.05 9.55
CA THR A 187 -0.41 -4.69 8.90
C THR A 187 0.87 -4.43 9.68
N ASN A 188 1.89 -5.25 9.42
CA ASN A 188 3.24 -5.08 9.90
C ASN A 188 4.26 -4.89 8.77
N ILE A 189 3.82 -4.64 7.53
CA ILE A 189 4.71 -4.52 6.35
C ILE A 189 5.80 -3.45 6.54
N ARG A 190 5.53 -2.37 7.28
CA ARG A 190 6.52 -1.34 7.66
C ARG A 190 7.75 -1.96 8.34
N HIS A 191 7.57 -3.00 9.14
CA HIS A 191 8.65 -3.65 9.89
C HIS A 191 9.56 -4.52 9.02
N LEU A 192 9.31 -4.62 7.71
CA LEU A 192 10.33 -5.10 6.78
C LEU A 192 11.56 -4.21 6.78
N ASN A 193 11.46 -2.93 7.13
CA ASN A 193 12.61 -2.09 7.45
C ASN A 193 12.17 -0.96 8.40
N ASP A 194 12.68 -0.98 9.64
CA ASP A 194 12.32 -0.03 10.69
C ASP A 194 13.06 1.31 10.59
N ASP A 195 13.97 1.47 9.62
CA ASP A 195 14.70 2.71 9.43
C ASP A 195 13.77 3.87 9.05
N GLY A 196 13.76 4.91 9.89
CA GLY A 196 12.85 6.05 9.74
C GLY A 196 13.16 6.92 8.54
N THR A 197 14.43 7.03 8.15
CA THR A 197 14.85 7.77 6.96
C THR A 197 14.41 7.02 5.70
N PHE A 198 14.66 5.72 5.62
CA PHE A 198 14.15 4.86 4.55
C PHE A 198 12.62 4.90 4.45
N TRP A 199 11.92 4.92 5.59
CA TRP A 199 10.46 5.08 5.61
C TRP A 199 10.02 6.31 4.82
N ILE A 200 10.55 7.48 5.18
CA ILE A 200 10.19 8.78 4.59
C ILE A 200 10.71 8.93 3.16
N ASP A 201 11.93 8.51 2.89
CA ASP A 201 12.61 8.78 1.61
C ASP A 201 12.23 7.77 0.52
N ALA A 202 11.76 6.57 0.88
CA ALA A 202 11.57 5.50 -0.09
C ALA A 202 10.32 4.64 0.11
N PHE A 203 9.92 4.32 1.35
CA PHE A 203 9.15 3.09 1.58
C PHE A 203 7.63 3.25 1.72
N PHE A 204 7.15 4.37 2.28
CA PHE A 204 5.76 4.44 2.74
C PHE A 204 4.71 4.35 1.62
N GLY A 205 5.00 4.86 0.42
CA GLY A 205 4.12 4.75 -0.75
C GLY A 205 3.98 3.31 -1.24
N ALA A 206 5.09 2.55 -1.26
CA ALA A 206 5.06 1.11 -1.55
C ALA A 206 4.24 0.33 -0.52
N CYS A 207 4.34 0.69 0.76
CA CYS A 207 3.51 0.08 1.82
C CYS A 207 2.01 0.37 1.62
N LEU A 208 1.63 1.60 1.24
CA LEU A 208 0.25 1.95 0.92
C LEU A 208 -0.23 1.17 -0.31
N ALA A 209 0.54 1.16 -1.40
CA ALA A 209 0.19 0.39 -2.59
C ALA A 209 0.07 -1.13 -2.31
N SER A 210 0.88 -1.68 -1.41
CA SER A 210 0.77 -3.07 -0.94
C SER A 210 -0.58 -3.33 -0.28
N VAL A 211 -1.03 -2.42 0.59
CA VAL A 211 -2.37 -2.52 1.20
C VAL A 211 -3.44 -2.49 0.11
N ALA A 212 -3.34 -1.62 -0.89
CA ALA A 212 -4.31 -1.56 -1.98
C ALA A 212 -4.44 -2.90 -2.72
N HIS A 213 -3.32 -3.56 -3.05
CA HIS A 213 -3.31 -4.86 -3.73
C HIS A 213 -4.02 -5.98 -2.96
N VAL A 214 -4.02 -5.94 -1.62
CA VAL A 214 -4.80 -6.88 -0.80
C VAL A 214 -6.29 -6.76 -1.08
N PHE A 215 -6.77 -5.54 -1.34
CA PHE A 215 -8.18 -5.20 -1.57
C PHE A 215 -8.61 -5.25 -3.04
N THR A 216 -7.80 -5.80 -3.94
CA THR A 216 -8.16 -6.01 -5.36
C THR A 216 -9.51 -6.73 -5.57
N PRO A 217 -9.97 -7.65 -4.69
CA PRO A 217 -11.31 -8.21 -4.83
C PRO A 217 -12.46 -7.21 -4.71
N ARG A 218 -12.23 -6.04 -4.08
CA ARG A 218 -13.21 -4.99 -3.80
C ARG A 218 -12.96 -3.69 -4.58
N LEU A 219 -11.69 -3.31 -4.73
CA LEU A 219 -11.26 -2.03 -5.28
C LEU A 219 -10.55 -2.28 -6.61
N SER A 220 -10.80 -1.41 -7.59
CA SER A 220 -10.07 -1.37 -8.86
C SER A 220 -9.09 -0.20 -8.94
N GLN A 221 -9.25 0.77 -8.04
CA GLN A 221 -8.47 1.99 -8.00
C GLN A 221 -8.30 2.47 -6.56
N VAL A 222 -7.11 2.95 -6.20
CA VAL A 222 -6.85 3.58 -4.90
C VAL A 222 -6.03 4.84 -5.07
N TYR A 223 -6.51 5.92 -4.46
CA TYR A 223 -5.81 7.19 -4.35
C TYR A 223 -4.87 7.22 -3.15
N ILE A 224 -3.64 7.67 -3.36
CA ILE A 224 -2.68 8.05 -2.33
C ILE A 224 -2.62 9.57 -2.31
N ALA A 225 -3.00 10.18 -1.19
CA ALA A 225 -2.93 11.63 -1.04
C ALA A 225 -1.47 12.09 -0.93
N SER A 226 -1.10 13.12 -1.68
CA SER A 226 0.22 13.73 -1.57
C SER A 226 0.35 14.52 -0.29
N GLY A 227 1.48 14.36 0.41
CA GLY A 227 1.89 15.24 1.51
C GLY A 227 2.71 16.45 1.07
N LEU A 228 3.11 16.53 -0.21
CA LEU A 228 3.98 17.59 -0.73
C LEU A 228 3.47 18.10 -2.08
N ASN A 229 3.47 19.41 -2.27
CA ASN A 229 3.23 19.99 -3.59
C ASN A 229 4.40 19.66 -4.53
N ILE A 230 4.11 19.35 -5.80
CA ILE A 230 5.12 19.04 -6.82
C ILE A 230 6.23 20.11 -6.92
N ALA A 231 5.93 21.38 -6.67
CA ALA A 231 6.88 22.48 -6.74
C ALA A 231 7.94 22.46 -5.61
N ILE A 232 7.63 21.83 -4.47
CA ILE A 232 8.54 21.73 -3.31
C ILE A 232 8.98 20.28 -3.06
N MET A 233 8.58 19.36 -3.94
CA MET A 233 8.92 17.95 -3.80
C MET A 233 10.40 17.76 -4.12
N HIS A 234 11.18 17.49 -3.07
CA HIS A 234 12.58 17.11 -3.21
C HIS A 234 12.66 15.60 -3.45
N TYR A 235 13.52 15.19 -4.39
CA TYR A 235 13.82 13.78 -4.64
C TYR A 235 15.04 13.37 -3.81
N PRO A 236 15.02 12.21 -3.12
CA PRO A 236 13.98 11.15 -3.07
C PRO A 236 12.89 11.36 -2.00
N HIS A 237 11.68 10.81 -2.22
CA HIS A 237 10.57 10.76 -1.25
C HIS A 237 9.73 9.50 -1.44
N GLY A 238 9.25 8.90 -0.35
CA GLY A 238 8.68 7.54 -0.32
C GLY A 238 7.28 7.39 -0.91
N SER A 239 6.58 8.49 -1.15
CA SER A 239 5.42 8.57 -2.05
C SER A 239 5.66 9.73 -3.00
N ASN A 240 5.52 9.45 -4.29
CA ASN A 240 5.91 10.37 -5.35
C ASN A 240 5.06 10.10 -6.60
N PRO A 241 4.62 11.14 -7.35
CA PRO A 241 3.88 10.95 -8.60
C PRO A 241 4.59 10.05 -9.62
N LEU A 242 5.93 10.05 -9.64
CA LEU A 242 6.74 9.19 -10.51
C LEU A 242 6.85 7.74 -10.03
N LEU A 243 6.58 7.46 -8.76
CA LEU A 243 6.68 6.12 -8.19
C LEU A 243 5.30 5.47 -8.01
N ASP A 244 4.36 6.19 -7.43
CA ASP A 244 3.11 5.60 -6.92
C ASP A 244 2.31 4.93 -8.04
N VAL A 245 2.24 5.58 -9.21
CA VAL A 245 1.54 5.05 -10.39
C VAL A 245 2.15 3.74 -10.89
N ASN A 246 3.46 3.55 -10.70
CA ASN A 246 4.22 2.38 -11.12
C ASN A 246 4.05 1.19 -10.16
N TYR A 247 3.32 1.34 -9.05
CA TYR A 247 2.86 0.21 -8.24
C TYR A 247 1.53 -0.37 -8.74
N SER A 248 0.98 0.12 -9.85
CA SER A 248 -0.25 -0.39 -10.43
C SER A 248 -0.09 -1.81 -11.00
N SER A 249 -1.17 -2.56 -11.02
CA SER A 249 -1.32 -3.78 -11.83
C SER A 249 -2.55 -3.63 -12.72
N GLN A 250 -2.78 -4.58 -13.63
CA GLN A 250 -3.94 -4.52 -14.53
C GLN A 250 -5.28 -4.47 -13.77
N ASP A 251 -5.36 -5.09 -12.59
CA ASP A 251 -6.58 -5.15 -11.77
C ASP A 251 -6.67 -4.04 -10.71
N MET A 252 -5.56 -3.33 -10.45
CA MET A 252 -5.46 -2.36 -9.36
C MET A 252 -4.67 -1.15 -9.83
N ARG A 253 -5.36 -0.03 -10.05
CA ARG A 253 -4.76 1.25 -10.40
C ARG A 253 -4.41 2.03 -9.16
N ILE A 254 -3.14 2.38 -9.00
CA ILE A 254 -2.68 3.29 -7.96
C ILE A 254 -2.56 4.69 -8.56
N GLU A 255 -3.18 5.67 -7.92
CA GLU A 255 -3.12 7.07 -8.35
C GLU A 255 -2.56 7.96 -7.24
N HIS A 256 -1.66 8.86 -7.62
CA HIS A 256 -1.19 9.93 -6.75
C HIS A 256 -2.15 11.12 -6.86
N GLN A 257 -2.67 11.59 -5.73
CA GLN A 257 -3.63 12.69 -5.64
C GLN A 257 -3.01 13.88 -4.93
N GLY A 258 -2.54 14.86 -5.72
CA GLY A 258 -1.96 16.12 -5.22
C GLY A 258 -0.94 16.71 -6.19
#